data_AF-A0AAF0V3J2-F1
#
_entry.id   AF-A0AAF0V3J2-F1
#
_cell.length_a   1.000
_cell.length_b   1.000
_cell.length_c   1.000
_cell.angle_alpha   90.00
_cell.angle_beta   90.00
_cell.angle_gamma   90.00
#
_symmetry.space_group_name_H-M   'P 1'
#
loop_
_entity.id
_entity.type
_entity.pdbx_description
1 polymer ?
#
loop_
_entity_poly.entity_id
_entity_poly.type
_entity_poly.pdbx_seq_one_letter_code
_entity_poly.pdbx_strand_id
1 'polypeptide(L)' 'MFADLSPQDSTLLSDVVEVGTLPCLIRDNEDKRYCFYISTRYGLKYECSSNSKIKVDSWLEALRSDCKLRSD' A
#
# COMPACT_ATOMS: atom_id res chain seq x y z
N MET A 1 8.33 -27.99 -1.17
CA MET A 1 8.88 -26.66 -0.85
C MET A 1 7.95 -26.02 0.16
N PHE A 2 8.39 -25.87 1.40
CA PHE A 2 7.67 -25.03 2.35
C PHE A 2 7.99 -23.59 1.97
N ALA A 3 6.99 -22.80 1.61
CA ALA A 3 7.17 -21.37 1.47
C ALA A 3 7.58 -20.84 2.84
N ASP A 4 8.74 -20.22 2.94
CA ASP A 4 9.09 -19.44 4.11
C ASP A 4 8.03 -18.34 4.22
N LEU A 5 7.23 -18.39 5.29
CA LEU A 5 6.11 -17.46 5.52
C LEU A 5 6.60 -16.11 6.07
N SER A 6 7.91 -15.95 6.22
CA SER A 6 8.50 -14.68 6.61
C SER A 6 8.19 -13.61 5.56
N PRO A 7 7.90 -12.37 5.99
CA PRO A 7 7.74 -11.26 5.06
C PRO A 7 9.03 -11.09 4.27
N GLN A 8 8.89 -10.99 2.94
CA GLN A 8 10.02 -10.77 2.03
C GLN A 8 10.65 -9.39 2.21
N ASP A 9 9.86 -8.42 2.69
CA ASP A 9 10.29 -7.06 2.98
C ASP A 9 9.47 -6.51 4.16
N SER A 10 10.07 -5.61 4.94
CA SER A 10 9.40 -4.98 6.09
C SER A 10 9.86 -3.54 6.25
N THR A 11 8.92 -2.65 6.56
CA THR A 11 9.19 -1.24 6.86
C THR A 11 8.45 -0.82 8.12
N LEU A 12 9.01 0.13 8.88
CA LEU A 12 8.31 0.70 10.03
C LEU A 12 7.26 1.70 9.55
N LEU A 13 6.13 1.78 10.27
CA LEU A 13 5.08 2.78 10.01
C LEU A 13 5.61 4.21 10.20
N SER A 14 6.56 4.41 11.12
CA SER A 14 7.22 5.71 11.30
C SER A 14 8.02 6.17 10.08
N ASP A 15 8.44 5.24 9.23
CA ASP A 15 9.22 5.57 8.04
C ASP A 15 8.36 5.95 6.84
N VAL A 16 7.05 5.65 6.91
CA VAL A 16 6.07 6.04 5.90
C VAL A 16 5.87 7.55 5.98
N VAL A 17 6.12 8.22 4.87
CA VAL A 17 5.97 9.69 4.75
C VAL A 17 4.72 10.07 3.99
N GLU A 18 4.27 9.21 3.08
CA GLU A 18 3.14 9.51 2.22
C GLU A 18 2.45 8.21 1.78
N VAL A 19 1.12 8.25 1.71
CA VAL A 19 0.30 7.15 1.19
C VAL A 19 -0.79 7.73 0.30
N GLY A 20 -0.87 7.22 -0.93
CA GLY A 20 -1.77 7.75 -1.93
C GLY A 20 -2.35 6.69 -2.86
N THR A 21 -3.44 7.04 -3.55
CA THR A 21 -4.03 6.21 -4.59
C THR A 21 -3.22 6.33 -5.88
N LEU A 22 -3.25 5.27 -6.68
CA LEU A 22 -2.71 5.23 -8.04
C LEU A 22 -3.83 5.06 -9.06
N PRO A 23 -3.59 5.37 -10.34
CA PRO A 23 -4.52 5.06 -11.41
C PRO A 23 -4.93 3.59 -11.34
N CYS A 24 -6.23 3.33 -11.48
CA CYS A 24 -6.71 1.95 -11.56
C CYS A 24 -6.13 1.31 -12.84
N LEU A 25 -5.50 0.15 -12.68
CA LEU A 25 -5.06 -0.62 -13.84
C LEU A 25 -6.26 -1.37 -14.40
N ILE A 26 -6.70 -1.00 -15.60
CA ILE A 26 -7.75 -1.70 -16.32
C ILE A 26 -7.05 -2.52 -17.40
N ARG A 27 -7.08 -3.85 -17.28
CA ARG A 27 -6.70 -4.72 -18.40
C ARG A 27 -7.89 -4.89 -19.34
N ASP A 28 -7.63 -5.11 -20.63
CA ASP A 28 -8.62 -5.26 -21.71
C ASP A 28 -9.78 -6.24 -21.41
N ASN A 29 -9.58 -7.15 -20.46
CA ASN A 29 -10.53 -8.19 -20.07
C ASN A 29 -11.36 -7.84 -18.82
N GLU A 30 -11.63 -6.56 -18.58
CA GLU A 30 -12.39 -6.02 -17.43
C GLU A 30 -11.77 -6.28 -16.04
N ASP A 31 -10.54 -6.81 -15.96
CA ASP A 31 -9.80 -6.96 -14.70
C ASP A 31 -9.33 -5.58 -14.22
N LYS A 32 -10.17 -4.92 -13.42
CA LYS A 32 -9.86 -3.64 -12.78
C LYS A 32 -9.13 -3.87 -11.47
N ARG A 33 -7.90 -3.40 -11.39
CA ARG A 33 -7.10 -3.39 -10.16
C ARG A 33 -7.02 -1.98 -9.60
N TYR A 34 -7.39 -1.88 -8.34
CA TYR A 34 -7.22 -0.69 -7.54
C TYR A 34 -5.81 -0.70 -6.99
N CYS A 35 -5.10 0.40 -7.18
CA CYS A 35 -3.69 0.50 -6.83
C CYS A 35 -3.51 1.64 -5.84
N PHE A 36 -2.55 1.48 -4.94
CA PHE A 36 -2.11 2.51 -4.02
C PHE A 36 -0.60 2.39 -3.81
N TYR A 37 0.02 3.46 -3.31
CA TYR A 37 1.43 3.47 -2.99
C TYR A 37 1.67 3.88 -1.55
N ILE A 38 2.82 3.44 -1.03
CA ILE A 38 3.39 3.82 0.25
C ILE A 38 4.80 4.34 -0.06
N SER A 39 5.05 5.62 0.21
CA SER A 39 6.38 6.22 0.10
C SER A 39 7.02 6.28 1.48
N THR A 40 8.30 5.92 1.56
CA THR A 40 9.08 6.03 2.79
C THR A 40 10.11 7.16 2.72
N ARG A 41 10.59 7.59 3.89
CA ARG A 41 11.66 8.59 4.03
C ARG A 41 12.99 8.19 3.36
N TYR A 42 13.16 6.91 3.04
CA TYR A 42 14.37 6.37 2.41
C TYR A 42 14.31 6.44 0.88
N GLY A 43 13.25 7.02 0.30
CA GLY A 43 13.04 7.06 -1.14
C GLY A 43 12.52 5.75 -1.74
N LEU A 44 12.15 4.78 -0.89
CA LEU A 44 11.48 3.56 -1.35
C LEU A 44 9.99 3.84 -1.55
N LYS A 45 9.44 3.30 -2.64
CA LYS A 45 8.02 3.39 -2.96
C LYS A 45 7.45 2.00 -3.19
N TYR A 46 6.60 1.55 -2.29
CA TYR A 46 5.88 0.29 -2.42
C TYR A 46 4.60 0.54 -3.18
N GLU A 47 4.36 -0.23 -4.24
CA GLU A 47 3.10 -0.23 -4.98
C GLU A 47 2.34 -1.50 -4.67
N CYS A 48 1.08 -1.32 -4.27
CA CYS A 48 0.19 -2.40 -3.89
C CYS A 48 -1.05 -2.34 -4.76
N SER A 49 -1.54 -3.51 -5.17
CA SER A 49 -2.75 -3.60 -6.00
C SER A 49 -3.69 -4.69 -5.50
N SER A 50 -4.99 -4.47 -5.67
CA SER A 50 -6.02 -5.45 -5.37
C SER A 50 -7.18 -5.34 -6.35
N ASN A 51 -7.87 -6.45 -6.59
CA ASN A 51 -9.12 -6.46 -7.35
C ASN A 51 -10.33 -5.93 -6.53
N SER A 52 -10.15 -5.73 -5.22
CA SER A 52 -11.20 -5.22 -4.34
C SER A 52 -10.92 -3.77 -3.94
N LYS A 53 -11.78 -2.85 -4.39
CA LYS A 53 -11.72 -1.44 -4.00
C LYS A 53 -11.79 -1.27 -2.48
N ILE A 54 -12.72 -1.99 -1.84
CA ILE A 54 -12.95 -1.92 -0.40
C ILE A 54 -11.67 -2.26 0.36
N LYS A 55 -10.91 -3.29 -0.07
CA LYS A 55 -9.62 -3.62 0.56
C LYS A 55 -8.62 -2.47 0.44
N VAL A 56 -8.49 -1.88 -0.74
CA VAL A 56 -7.57 -0.75 -0.97
C VAL A 56 -7.96 0.45 -0.11
N ASP A 57 -9.25 0.78 -0.06
CA ASP A 57 -9.77 1.87 0.77
C ASP A 57 -9.51 1.60 2.27
N SER A 58 -9.73 0.38 2.75
CA SER A 58 -9.42 -0.01 4.14
C SER A 58 -7.92 0.11 4.47
N TRP A 59 -7.04 -0.32 3.57
CA TRP A 59 -5.59 -0.17 3.75
C TRP A 59 -5.16 1.30 3.78
N LEU A 60 -5.71 2.12 2.88
CA LEU A 60 -5.42 3.55 2.84
C LEU A 60 -5.85 4.27 4.12
N GLU A 61 -7.07 4.00 4.60
CA GLU A 61 -7.59 4.61 5.82
C GLU A 61 -6.78 4.20 7.05
N ALA A 62 -6.44 2.90 7.19
CA ALA A 62 -5.60 2.42 8.27
C ALA A 62 -4.22 3.10 8.25
N LEU A 63 -3.51 3.03 7.11
CA LEU A 63 -2.18 3.63 6.99
C LEU A 63 -2.21 5.15 7.24
N ARG A 64 -3.21 5.87 6.75
CA ARG A 64 -3.35 7.31 7.01
C ARG A 64 -3.65 7.61 8.47
N SER A 65 -4.45 6.80 9.14
CA SER A 65 -4.75 6.96 10.56
C SER A 65 -3.51 6.72 11.42
N ASP A 66 -2.82 5.61 11.18
CA ASP A 66 -1.64 5.20 11.95
C ASP A 66 -0.42 6.10 11.68
N CYS A 67 -0.22 6.59 10.45
CA CYS A 67 0.88 7.50 10.13
C CYS A 67 0.67 8.92 10.67
N LYS A 68 -0.58 9.36 10.86
CA LYS A 68 -0.92 10.70 11.39
C LYS A 68 -0.79 10.82 12.91
N LEU A 69 -0.49 9.74 13.63
CA LEU A 69 -0.20 9.77 15.06
C LEU A 69 1.18 10.39 15.40
N ARG A 70 1.87 10.99 14.42
CA ARG A 70 3.15 11.71 14.58
C ARG A 70 3.16 13.07 13.87
N SER A 71 2.06 13.81 13.90
CA SER A 71 2.18 15.27 13.82
C SER A 71 2.51 15.77 15.22
N ASP A 72 3.81 15.92 15.51
CA ASP A 72 4.33 16.75 16.61
C ASP A 72 3.99 18.22 16.35
#